data_AF-A0A4Q9JXJ0-F1
#
_entry.id   AF-A0A4Q9JXJ0-F1
#
_cell.length_a   1.000
_cell.length_b   1.000
_cell.length_c   1.000
_cell.angle_alpha   90.00
_cell.angle_beta   90.00
_cell.angle_gamma   90.00
#
_symmetry.space_group_name_H-M   'P 1'
#
loop_
_entity.id
_entity.type
_entity.pdbx_description
1 polymer ?
#
loop_
_entity_poly.entity_id
_entity_poly.type
_entity_poly.pdbx_seq_one_letter_code
_entity_poly.pdbx_strand_id
1 'polypeptide(L)'
;MQSFKNLLKLYNNNFIQRKNITFSTFAKTHSYLPIDQLFDFYSVFDGLNISYFSLPFFESIENILLKNYTLLNQQFSFDFLSSYALNLLTKNSRKIYSINRRINHFKAKAISNHLLKTGILKLEKSKEEKIKKDKRNKIKKELRGYVIQDKIIFKNHFLRFFFRFLKPYEHLILEKKFDFILNLIKEELEYYQGFCFEQLSREFLEKKFNIYPVESYWDRKVELDLYYKDNNLSFIGEVKFKNKKICKNILNELQRKAKILNIDVDYYIIFSKNGFSKELNKKQNEKLLLFDLKDFEFLFKDNV
;
A
#
# COMPACT_ATOMS: atom_id res chain seq x y z
N MET A 1 -14.46 26.24 10.33
CA MET A 1 -13.42 27.30 10.46
C MET A 1 -12.16 26.84 11.20
N GLN A 2 -12.27 26.08 12.30
CA GLN A 2 -11.10 25.52 13.02
C GLN A 2 -10.26 24.54 12.17
N SER A 3 -10.90 23.72 11.32
CA SER A 3 -10.21 22.80 10.39
C SER A 3 -9.37 23.53 9.34
N PHE A 4 -9.88 24.63 8.78
CA PHE A 4 -9.18 25.43 7.76
C PHE A 4 -7.97 26.18 8.32
N LYS A 5 -8.05 26.72 9.55
CA LYS A 5 -6.90 27.35 10.24
C LYS A 5 -5.81 26.33 10.62
N ASN A 6 -6.19 25.10 10.98
CA ASN A 6 -5.23 24.01 11.21
C ASN A 6 -4.60 23.51 9.90
N LEU A 7 -5.39 23.41 8.83
CA LEU A 7 -4.91 23.22 7.45
C LEU A 7 -3.85 24.29 7.12
N LEU A 8 -4.15 25.58 7.25
CA LEU A 8 -3.18 26.69 7.06
C LEU A 8 -1.88 26.55 7.88
N LYS A 9 -1.95 26.12 9.15
CA LYS A 9 -0.75 25.85 9.97
C LYS A 9 0.11 24.69 9.43
N LEU A 10 -0.51 23.71 8.79
CA LEU A 10 0.19 22.63 8.10
C LEU A 10 0.95 23.17 6.88
N TYR A 11 0.39 24.14 6.15
CA TYR A 11 0.95 24.59 4.87
C TYR A 11 2.32 25.32 4.94
N ASN A 12 2.79 25.72 6.12
CA ASN A 12 4.04 26.48 6.29
C ASN A 12 5.34 25.65 6.22
N ASN A 13 5.27 24.31 6.21
CA ASN A 13 6.44 23.43 6.08
C ASN A 13 6.34 22.56 4.82
N ASN A 14 7.46 22.43 4.08
CA ASN A 14 7.57 21.57 2.89
C ASN A 14 7.03 20.15 3.17
N PHE A 15 5.93 19.77 2.51
CA PHE A 15 5.26 18.48 2.73
C PHE A 15 6.21 17.29 2.55
N ILE A 16 7.09 17.37 1.55
CA ILE A 16 8.08 16.33 1.20
C ILE A 16 9.03 16.01 2.38
N GLN A 17 9.22 16.94 3.32
CA GLN A 17 10.11 16.78 4.47
C GLN A 17 9.39 16.27 5.73
N ARG A 18 8.07 16.09 5.70
CA ARG A 18 7.32 15.61 6.88
C ARG A 18 7.63 14.14 7.14
N LYS A 19 7.86 13.81 8.42
CA LYS A 19 7.89 12.40 8.85
C LYS A 19 6.51 11.80 8.62
N ASN A 20 6.46 10.62 8.01
CA ASN A 20 5.23 9.85 7.92
C ASN A 20 4.68 9.56 9.33
N ILE A 21 3.37 9.70 9.50
CA ILE A 21 2.70 9.32 10.72
C ILE A 21 2.42 7.82 10.63
N THR A 22 2.80 7.06 11.66
CA THR A 22 2.46 5.64 11.72
C THR A 22 0.96 5.48 11.94
N PHE A 23 0.37 4.36 11.51
CA PHE A 23 -1.05 4.10 11.78
C PHE A 23 -1.36 4.19 13.27
N SER A 24 -0.44 3.75 14.13
CA SER A 24 -0.61 3.85 15.59
C SER A 24 -0.77 5.29 16.07
N THR A 25 0.09 6.21 15.62
CA THR A 25 -0.03 7.63 15.96
C THR A 25 -1.29 8.26 15.35
N PHE A 26 -1.65 7.89 14.12
CA PHE A 26 -2.89 8.36 13.49
C PHE A 26 -4.13 7.89 14.28
N ALA A 27 -4.17 6.62 14.67
CA ALA A 27 -5.26 6.07 15.45
C ALA A 27 -5.37 6.69 16.85
N LYS A 28 -4.24 6.91 17.55
CA LYS A 28 -4.23 7.57 18.86
C LYS A 28 -4.74 9.02 18.79
N THR A 29 -4.44 9.75 17.72
CA THR A 29 -4.93 11.13 17.51
C THR A 29 -6.40 11.19 17.11
N HIS A 30 -6.94 10.10 16.56
CA HIS A 30 -8.32 10.00 16.06
C HIS A 30 -9.13 8.94 16.82
N SER A 31 -8.88 8.76 18.11
CA SER A 31 -9.45 7.67 18.93
C SER A 31 -10.98 7.67 19.05
N TYR A 32 -11.64 8.76 18.64
CA TYR A 32 -13.10 8.87 18.56
C TYR A 32 -13.70 8.17 17.34
N LEU A 33 -12.89 7.77 16.35
CA LEU A 33 -13.34 7.04 15.16
C LEU A 33 -13.27 5.52 15.42
N PRO A 34 -14.27 4.75 14.96
CA PRO A 34 -14.19 3.29 14.96
C PRO A 34 -13.13 2.80 13.95
N ILE A 35 -12.63 1.57 14.13
CA ILE A 35 -11.50 1.01 13.36
C ILE A 35 -11.68 1.03 11.84
N ASP A 36 -12.91 0.83 11.36
CA ASP A 36 -13.27 0.90 9.94
C ASP A 36 -13.08 2.31 9.39
N GLN A 37 -13.58 3.33 10.09
CA GLN A 37 -13.39 4.72 9.70
C GLN A 37 -11.93 5.15 9.86
N LEU A 38 -11.24 4.73 10.93
CA LEU A 38 -9.81 4.99 11.12
C LEU A 38 -9.00 4.51 9.93
N PHE A 39 -9.26 3.29 9.46
CA PHE A 39 -8.60 2.74 8.28
C PHE A 39 -8.94 3.55 7.02
N ASP A 40 -10.22 3.85 6.78
CA ASP A 40 -10.64 4.61 5.60
C ASP A 40 -9.95 5.98 5.55
N PHE A 41 -10.02 6.74 6.64
CA PHE A 41 -9.35 8.03 6.76
C PHE A 41 -7.82 7.92 6.66
N TYR A 42 -7.19 6.94 7.31
CA TYR A 42 -5.74 6.74 7.22
C TYR A 42 -5.29 6.48 5.78
N SER A 43 -6.02 5.64 5.04
CA SER A 43 -5.69 5.24 3.67
C SER A 43 -5.67 6.40 2.67
N VAL A 44 -6.31 7.53 3.01
CA VAL A 44 -6.41 8.73 2.19
C VAL A 44 -5.62 9.90 2.77
N PHE A 45 -5.74 10.17 4.06
CA PHE A 45 -5.27 11.42 4.67
C PHE A 45 -3.91 11.30 5.39
N ASP A 46 -3.32 10.10 5.49
CA ASP A 46 -1.96 9.94 6.02
C ASP A 46 -0.97 10.86 5.30
N GLY A 47 -0.24 11.70 6.04
CA GLY A 47 0.69 12.73 5.54
C GLY A 47 0.18 14.15 5.60
N LEU A 48 -1.14 14.34 5.57
CA LEU A 48 -1.74 15.67 5.70
C LEU A 48 -1.73 16.18 7.15
N ASN A 49 -1.55 15.29 8.14
CA ASN A 49 -1.57 15.59 9.58
C ASN A 49 -2.85 16.32 10.01
N ILE A 50 -4.00 15.88 9.50
CA ILE A 50 -5.31 16.39 9.92
C ILE A 50 -5.49 16.05 11.41
N SER A 51 -5.93 17.02 12.21
CA SER A 51 -6.09 16.86 13.66
C SER A 51 -7.45 16.28 14.05
N TYR A 52 -8.48 16.52 13.21
CA TYR A 52 -9.85 16.16 13.51
C TYR A 52 -10.70 16.13 12.22
N PHE A 53 -11.58 15.13 12.08
CA PHE A 53 -12.55 14.98 11.01
C PHE A 53 -13.95 15.16 11.60
N SER A 54 -14.63 16.23 11.18
CA SER A 54 -15.99 16.56 11.63
C SER A 54 -17.08 16.14 10.64
N LEU A 55 -16.71 15.52 9.52
CA LEU A 55 -17.60 15.19 8.41
C LEU A 55 -17.44 13.71 8.04
N PRO A 56 -18.49 13.09 7.44
CA PRO A 56 -18.38 11.78 6.83
C PRO A 56 -17.21 11.68 5.84
N PHE A 57 -16.75 10.45 5.58
CA PHE A 57 -15.53 10.20 4.83
C PHE A 57 -15.49 10.87 3.44
N PHE A 58 -16.54 10.73 2.62
CA PHE A 58 -16.58 11.35 1.29
C PHE A 58 -16.76 12.87 1.34
N GLU A 59 -17.54 13.38 2.30
CA GLU A 59 -17.66 14.83 2.53
C GLU A 59 -16.32 15.43 2.98
N SER A 60 -15.53 14.69 3.76
CA SER A 60 -14.17 15.08 4.12
C SER A 60 -13.26 15.13 2.90
N ILE A 61 -13.34 14.17 1.97
CA ILE A 61 -12.60 14.21 0.70
C ILE A 61 -12.96 15.47 -0.09
N GLU A 62 -14.24 15.76 -0.25
CA GLU A 62 -14.68 16.96 -0.98
C GLU A 62 -14.19 18.25 -0.32
N ASN A 63 -14.45 18.41 0.98
CA ASN A 63 -14.21 19.66 1.69
C ASN A 63 -12.74 19.90 2.02
N ILE A 64 -11.96 18.84 2.28
CA ILE A 64 -10.54 18.96 2.63
C ILE A 64 -9.68 18.91 1.36
N LEU A 65 -10.01 18.06 0.39
CA LEU A 65 -9.16 17.81 -0.78
C LEU A 65 -9.63 18.54 -2.04
N LEU A 66 -10.87 18.34 -2.47
CA LEU A 66 -11.34 18.86 -3.77
C LEU A 66 -11.49 20.40 -3.73
N LYS A 67 -12.17 20.92 -2.70
CA LYS A 67 -12.36 22.37 -2.52
C LYS A 67 -11.05 23.13 -2.29
N ASN A 68 -10.03 22.48 -1.74
CA ASN A 68 -8.72 23.08 -1.47
C ASN A 68 -7.62 22.61 -2.44
N TYR A 69 -8.00 22.06 -3.60
CA TYR A 69 -7.06 21.42 -4.50
C TYR A 69 -5.91 22.34 -4.93
N THR A 70 -6.19 23.59 -5.28
CA THR A 70 -5.16 24.55 -5.73
C THR A 70 -4.06 24.75 -4.68
N LEU A 71 -4.45 24.89 -3.41
CA LEU A 71 -3.53 25.02 -2.29
C LEU A 71 -2.72 23.75 -2.05
N LEU A 72 -3.36 22.58 -2.13
CA LEU A 72 -2.67 21.29 -2.05
C LEU A 72 -1.66 21.14 -3.18
N ASN A 73 -2.06 21.36 -4.43
CA ASN A 73 -1.22 21.19 -5.62
C ASN A 73 0.05 22.07 -5.57
N GLN A 74 -0.03 23.27 -5.00
CA GLN A 74 1.15 24.13 -4.78
C GLN A 74 2.21 23.48 -3.88
N GLN A 75 1.81 22.65 -2.90
CA GLN A 75 2.74 21.91 -2.06
C GLN A 75 3.39 20.70 -2.77
N PHE A 76 2.74 20.20 -3.82
CA PHE A 76 3.15 19.04 -4.59
C PHE A 76 3.60 19.46 -5.98
N SER A 77 4.39 20.55 -6.06
CA SER A 77 4.92 21.03 -7.33
C SER A 77 6.02 20.08 -7.82
N PHE A 78 5.62 19.11 -8.63
CA PHE A 78 6.51 18.26 -9.40
C PHE A 78 6.52 18.72 -10.85
N ASP A 79 7.66 18.58 -11.52
CA ASP A 79 7.69 18.75 -12.97
C ASP A 79 6.72 17.78 -13.66
N PHE A 80 6.34 18.10 -14.89
CA PHE A 80 5.36 17.33 -15.65
C PHE A 80 5.73 15.85 -15.75
N LEU A 81 7.00 15.52 -16.00
CA LEU A 81 7.42 14.13 -16.18
C LEU A 81 7.44 13.36 -14.86
N SER A 82 7.86 13.98 -13.76
CA SER A 82 7.77 13.38 -12.42
C SER A 82 6.32 13.15 -12.00
N SER A 83 5.44 14.13 -12.22
CA SER A 83 3.99 14.00 -11.98
C SER A 83 3.38 12.84 -12.78
N TYR A 84 3.75 12.74 -14.05
CA TYR A 84 3.28 11.68 -14.93
C TYR A 84 3.81 10.30 -14.51
N ALA A 85 5.09 10.20 -14.13
CA ALA A 85 5.69 8.97 -13.62
C ALA A 85 5.00 8.49 -12.33
N LEU A 86 4.74 9.40 -11.39
CA LEU A 86 4.02 9.10 -10.15
C LEU A 86 2.59 8.62 -10.44
N ASN A 87 1.88 9.25 -11.39
CA ASN A 87 0.56 8.77 -11.82
C ASN A 87 0.61 7.34 -12.39
N LEU A 88 1.60 7.02 -13.24
CA LEU A 88 1.74 5.68 -13.80
C LEU A 88 2.02 4.64 -12.70
N LEU A 89 2.77 4.99 -11.66
CA LEU A 89 3.06 4.09 -10.54
C LEU A 89 1.83 3.76 -9.71
N THR A 90 0.83 4.64 -9.60
CA THR A 90 -0.41 4.36 -8.85
C THR A 90 -1.36 3.39 -9.58
N LYS A 91 -1.14 3.15 -10.88
CA LYS A 91 -2.02 2.32 -11.72
C LYS A 91 -1.49 0.93 -12.05
N ASN A 92 -0.21 0.66 -11.76
CA ASN A 92 0.49 -0.53 -12.25
C ASN A 92 1.01 -1.41 -11.11
N SER A 93 1.75 -2.47 -11.47
CA SER A 93 2.40 -3.43 -10.57
C SER A 93 3.51 -2.86 -9.70
N ARG A 94 3.58 -1.52 -9.51
CA ARG A 94 4.60 -0.83 -8.71
C ARG A 94 6.04 -1.02 -9.22
N LYS A 95 6.25 -1.38 -10.49
CA LYS A 95 7.59 -1.63 -11.07
C LYS A 95 8.03 -0.49 -11.99
N ILE A 96 9.33 -0.14 -11.99
CA ILE A 96 9.90 0.91 -12.88
C ILE A 96 9.57 0.65 -14.35
N TYR A 97 9.55 -0.62 -14.77
CA TYR A 97 9.24 -0.98 -16.14
C TYR A 97 7.90 -0.41 -16.63
N SER A 98 6.92 -0.23 -15.75
CA SER A 98 5.65 0.40 -16.11
C SER A 98 5.81 1.87 -16.56
N ILE A 99 6.76 2.60 -15.97
CA ILE A 99 7.12 3.96 -16.37
C ILE A 99 7.83 3.93 -17.72
N ASN A 100 8.77 2.98 -17.91
CA ASN A 100 9.56 2.85 -19.15
C ASN A 100 8.71 2.58 -20.40
N ARG A 101 7.47 2.11 -20.25
CA ARG A 101 6.51 1.95 -21.36
C ARG A 101 6.02 3.27 -21.93
N ARG A 102 6.13 4.37 -21.18
CA ARG A 102 5.59 5.69 -21.54
C ARG A 102 6.65 6.79 -21.53
N ILE A 103 7.72 6.63 -20.75
CA ILE A 103 8.82 7.58 -20.62
C ILE A 103 10.11 6.88 -21.07
N ASN A 104 10.97 7.60 -21.80
CA ASN A 104 12.28 7.08 -22.21
C ASN A 104 13.08 6.54 -21.00
N HIS A 105 13.74 5.40 -21.19
CA HIS A 105 14.46 4.67 -20.16
C HIS A 105 15.42 5.53 -19.31
N PHE A 106 16.24 6.39 -19.93
CA PHE A 106 17.21 7.20 -19.19
C PHE A 106 16.52 8.24 -18.31
N LYS A 107 15.47 8.89 -18.85
CA LYS A 107 14.66 9.87 -18.10
C LYS A 107 13.90 9.20 -16.96
N ALA A 108 13.25 8.06 -17.23
CA ALA A 108 12.52 7.30 -16.23
C ALA A 108 13.42 6.83 -15.08
N LYS A 109 14.66 6.40 -15.38
CA LYS A 109 15.66 6.05 -14.37
C LYS A 109 16.09 7.27 -13.55
N ALA A 110 16.37 8.40 -14.19
CA ALA A 110 16.74 9.63 -13.50
C ALA A 110 15.63 10.11 -12.54
N ILE A 111 14.38 10.14 -13.02
CA ILE A 111 13.20 10.48 -12.22
C ILE A 111 13.04 9.50 -11.05
N SER A 112 13.11 8.20 -11.30
CA SER A 112 12.96 7.18 -10.25
C SER A 112 14.04 7.32 -9.17
N ASN A 113 15.30 7.54 -9.56
CA ASN A 113 16.40 7.77 -8.64
C ASN A 113 16.19 9.03 -7.80
N HIS A 114 15.73 10.11 -8.43
CA HIS A 114 15.41 11.36 -7.73
C HIS A 114 14.31 11.13 -6.69
N LEU A 115 13.19 10.50 -7.07
CA LEU A 115 12.04 10.23 -6.19
C LEU A 115 12.39 9.28 -5.02
N LEU A 116 13.30 8.33 -5.23
CA LEU A 116 13.85 7.47 -4.18
C LEU A 116 14.76 8.27 -3.24
N LYS A 117 15.66 9.10 -3.78
CA LYS A 117 16.60 9.92 -3.00
C LYS A 117 15.88 10.97 -2.14
N THR A 118 14.83 11.60 -2.66
CA THR A 118 14.01 12.57 -1.91
C THR A 118 13.06 11.90 -0.91
N GLY A 119 12.97 10.57 -0.93
CA GLY A 119 12.15 9.82 0.03
C GLY A 119 10.66 9.83 -0.27
N ILE A 120 10.22 10.26 -1.46
CA ILE A 120 8.83 10.16 -1.90
C ILE A 120 8.45 8.69 -2.12
N LEU A 121 9.40 7.94 -2.69
CA LEU A 121 9.28 6.52 -2.93
C LEU A 121 10.28 5.74 -2.05
N LYS A 122 9.96 4.49 -1.75
CA LYS A 122 10.87 3.49 -1.18
C LYS A 122 10.99 2.29 -2.12
N LEU A 123 12.18 1.68 -2.15
CA LEU A 123 12.47 0.49 -2.93
C LEU A 123 12.18 -0.74 -2.08
N GLU A 124 11.40 -1.67 -2.61
CA GLU A 124 11.17 -3.01 -2.06
C GLU A 124 11.89 -4.00 -2.99
N LYS A 125 12.96 -4.61 -2.49
CA LYS A 125 13.82 -5.47 -3.30
C LYS A 125 13.19 -6.84 -3.51
N SER A 126 13.26 -7.36 -4.72
CA SER A 126 12.86 -8.75 -4.97
C SER A 126 13.79 -9.71 -4.23
N LYS A 127 13.19 -10.77 -3.66
CA LYS A 127 13.92 -11.90 -3.05
C LYS A 127 14.26 -13.00 -4.05
N GLU A 128 13.94 -12.83 -5.33
CA GLU A 128 14.24 -13.81 -6.37
C GLU A 128 15.77 -13.96 -6.54
N GLU A 129 16.24 -15.20 -6.53
CA GLU A 129 17.66 -15.48 -6.80
C GLU A 129 17.99 -15.21 -8.27
N LYS A 130 19.15 -14.59 -8.51
CA LYS A 130 19.62 -14.38 -9.88
C LYS A 130 19.84 -15.74 -10.55
N ILE A 131 19.33 -15.85 -11.78
CA ILE A 131 19.54 -17.02 -12.63
C ILE A 131 21.05 -17.26 -12.78
N LYS A 132 21.54 -18.37 -12.23
CA LYS A 132 22.95 -18.77 -12.39
C LYS A 132 23.18 -19.14 -13.85
N LYS A 133 24.10 -18.42 -14.50
CA LYS A 133 24.51 -18.73 -15.88
C LYS A 133 25.58 -19.81 -15.82
N ASP A 134 25.22 -21.04 -16.18
CA ASP A 134 26.21 -22.08 -16.45
C ASP A 134 26.81 -21.85 -17.84
N LYS A 135 28.14 -21.85 -17.95
CA LYS A 135 28.84 -21.68 -19.25
C LYS A 135 28.56 -22.84 -20.21
N ARG A 136 28.23 -24.04 -19.68
CA ARG A 136 28.01 -25.26 -20.48
C ARG A 136 26.56 -25.40 -20.93
N ASN A 137 25.61 -24.91 -20.16
CA ASN A 137 24.17 -25.06 -20.43
C ASN A 137 23.54 -23.73 -20.86
N LYS A 138 22.99 -23.71 -22.07
CA LYS A 138 22.24 -22.53 -22.55
C LYS A 138 21.02 -22.32 -21.65
N ILE A 139 20.85 -21.08 -21.17
CA ILE A 139 19.66 -20.62 -20.44
C ILE A 139 18.40 -21.00 -21.24
N LYS A 140 17.34 -21.48 -20.57
CA LYS A 140 16.05 -21.78 -21.24
C LYS A 140 15.53 -20.57 -22.00
N LYS A 141 14.91 -20.76 -23.18
CA LYS A 141 14.45 -19.66 -24.04
C LYS A 141 13.56 -18.66 -23.29
N GLU A 142 12.64 -19.14 -22.46
CA GLU A 142 11.77 -18.30 -21.62
C GLU A 142 12.49 -17.44 -20.57
N LEU A 143 13.73 -17.78 -20.22
CA LEU A 143 14.57 -17.07 -19.23
C LEU A 143 15.52 -16.07 -19.90
N ARG A 144 15.71 -16.16 -21.23
CA ARG A 144 16.58 -15.26 -22.00
C ARG A 144 15.87 -13.90 -22.16
N GLY A 145 16.18 -12.96 -21.27
CA GLY A 145 15.57 -11.61 -21.27
C GLY A 145 14.66 -11.33 -20.09
N TYR A 146 14.46 -12.31 -19.20
CA TYR A 146 13.83 -12.03 -17.92
C TYR A 146 14.75 -11.19 -17.03
N VAL A 147 14.21 -10.11 -16.50
CA VAL A 147 14.89 -9.21 -15.57
C VAL A 147 14.09 -9.22 -14.28
N ILE A 148 14.76 -9.55 -13.18
CA ILE A 148 14.20 -9.41 -11.83
C ILE A 148 13.95 -7.92 -11.60
N GLN A 149 12.72 -7.59 -11.22
CA GLN A 149 12.30 -6.20 -11.03
C GLN A 149 11.90 -5.96 -9.59
N ASP A 150 12.57 -4.99 -8.99
CA ASP A 150 12.19 -4.44 -7.69
C ASP A 150 10.86 -3.68 -7.80
N LYS A 151 10.13 -3.62 -6.68
CA LYS A 151 8.94 -2.78 -6.54
C LYS A 151 9.37 -1.42 -5.98
N ILE A 152 8.69 -0.37 -6.40
CA ILE A 152 8.79 0.99 -5.89
C ILE A 152 7.43 1.39 -5.36
N ILE A 153 7.41 1.82 -4.11
CA ILE A 153 6.17 2.12 -3.40
C ILE A 153 6.23 3.50 -2.78
N PHE A 154 5.09 4.17 -2.74
CA PHE A 154 4.96 5.46 -2.08
C PHE A 154 5.23 5.30 -0.59
N LYS A 155 6.01 6.21 -0.02
CA LYS A 155 6.22 6.24 1.43
C LYS A 155 4.96 6.68 2.18
N ASN A 156 4.08 7.42 1.52
CA ASN A 156 2.95 8.10 2.13
C ASN A 156 1.65 7.75 1.36
N HIS A 157 0.56 7.47 2.07
CA HIS A 157 -0.69 7.11 1.40
C HIS A 157 -1.37 8.30 0.71
N PHE A 158 -1.35 9.50 1.30
CA PHE A 158 -1.94 10.67 0.64
C PHE A 158 -1.26 11.01 -0.69
N LEU A 159 0.07 10.96 -0.79
CA LEU A 159 0.76 11.18 -2.07
C LEU A 159 0.29 10.17 -3.14
N ARG A 160 0.13 8.90 -2.76
CA ARG A 160 -0.40 7.88 -3.65
C ARG A 160 -1.85 8.18 -4.06
N PHE A 161 -2.68 8.65 -3.13
CA PHE A 161 -4.05 9.08 -3.39
C PHE A 161 -4.10 10.28 -4.33
N PHE A 162 -3.27 11.30 -4.08
CA PHE A 162 -3.17 12.53 -4.85
C PHE A 162 -2.84 12.23 -6.33
N PHE A 163 -1.84 11.40 -6.59
CA PHE A 163 -1.46 11.02 -7.96
C PHE A 163 -2.38 9.97 -8.60
N ARG A 164 -3.27 9.32 -7.84
CA ARG A 164 -4.28 8.41 -8.37
C ARG A 164 -5.57 9.15 -8.76
N PHE A 165 -6.08 9.99 -7.87
CA PHE A 165 -7.45 10.53 -7.95
C PHE A 165 -7.55 12.04 -8.09
N LEU A 166 -6.51 12.81 -7.71
CA LEU A 166 -6.57 14.27 -7.75
C LEU A 166 -5.85 14.82 -8.97
N LYS A 167 -4.53 14.65 -9.04
CA LYS A 167 -3.70 15.21 -10.12
C LYS A 167 -4.15 14.83 -11.53
N PRO A 168 -4.58 13.58 -11.82
CA PRO A 168 -4.99 13.21 -13.18
C PRO A 168 -6.29 13.88 -13.63
N TYR A 169 -7.10 14.35 -12.67
CA TYR A 169 -8.40 14.95 -12.91
C TYR A 169 -8.44 16.43 -12.51
N GLU A 170 -7.27 17.08 -12.44
CA GLU A 170 -7.08 18.48 -12.08
C GLU A 170 -8.07 19.40 -12.81
N HIS A 171 -8.23 19.25 -14.13
CA HIS A 171 -9.16 20.05 -14.92
C HIS A 171 -10.61 19.97 -14.42
N LEU A 172 -11.12 18.76 -14.12
CA LEU A 172 -12.47 18.56 -13.60
C LEU A 172 -12.65 19.14 -12.19
N ILE A 173 -11.61 19.05 -11.37
CA ILE A 173 -11.62 19.62 -10.02
C ILE A 173 -11.68 21.16 -10.10
N LEU A 174 -10.90 21.77 -10.99
CA LEU A 174 -10.93 23.22 -11.21
C LEU A 174 -12.27 23.70 -11.80
N GLU A 175 -12.92 22.87 -12.62
CA GLU A 175 -14.29 23.07 -13.10
C GLU A 175 -15.38 22.74 -12.06
N LYS A 176 -14.99 22.39 -10.82
CA LYS A 176 -15.89 22.02 -9.70
C LYS A 176 -16.81 20.84 -9.99
N LYS A 177 -16.42 19.93 -10.88
CA LYS A 177 -17.15 18.68 -11.17
C LYS A 177 -16.89 17.62 -10.10
N PHE A 178 -17.14 17.97 -8.83
CA PHE A 178 -16.77 17.14 -7.68
C PHE A 178 -17.54 15.82 -7.62
N ASP A 179 -18.83 15.82 -7.96
CA ASP A 179 -19.65 14.60 -7.95
C ASP A 179 -19.07 13.49 -8.84
N PHE A 180 -18.57 13.87 -10.02
CA PHE A 180 -17.90 12.93 -10.93
C PHE A 180 -16.66 12.32 -10.28
N ILE A 181 -15.83 13.15 -9.64
CA ILE A 181 -14.60 12.71 -8.97
C ILE A 181 -14.90 11.84 -7.76
N LEU A 182 -15.90 12.19 -6.96
CA LEU A 182 -16.32 11.41 -5.80
C LEU A 182 -16.87 10.04 -6.22
N ASN A 183 -17.66 9.96 -7.29
CA ASN A 183 -18.13 8.69 -7.84
C ASN A 183 -16.97 7.81 -8.33
N LEU A 184 -16.03 8.39 -9.07
CA LEU A 184 -14.81 7.68 -9.50
C LEU A 184 -14.02 7.13 -8.30
N ILE A 185 -13.80 7.95 -7.27
CA ILE A 185 -13.09 7.53 -6.05
C ILE A 185 -13.86 6.37 -5.41
N LYS A 186 -15.19 6.50 -5.24
CA LYS A 186 -16.03 5.49 -4.62
C LYS A 186 -15.94 4.13 -5.33
N GLU A 187 -15.93 4.12 -6.66
CA GLU A 187 -15.83 2.89 -7.46
C GLU A 187 -14.48 2.18 -7.30
N GLU A 188 -13.38 2.94 -7.23
CA GLU A 188 -12.03 2.37 -7.16
C GLU A 188 -11.48 2.23 -5.74
N LEU A 189 -12.17 2.77 -4.73
CA LEU A 189 -11.63 2.92 -3.37
C LEU A 189 -11.23 1.58 -2.76
N GLU A 190 -12.07 0.54 -2.87
CA GLU A 190 -11.78 -0.78 -2.31
C GLU A 190 -10.46 -1.33 -2.88
N TYR A 191 -10.26 -1.23 -4.19
CA TYR A 191 -9.04 -1.67 -4.85
C TYR A 191 -7.83 -0.85 -4.40
N TYR A 192 -7.98 0.47 -4.34
CA TYR A 192 -6.92 1.39 -3.91
C TYR A 192 -6.46 1.09 -2.46
N GLN A 193 -7.42 0.85 -1.57
CA GLN A 193 -7.21 0.57 -0.16
C GLN A 193 -6.57 -0.79 0.10
N GLY A 194 -6.71 -1.76 -0.81
CA GLY A 194 -6.13 -3.09 -0.66
C GLY A 194 -4.62 -3.09 -0.36
N PHE A 195 -3.86 -2.20 -1.01
CA PHE A 195 -2.41 -2.08 -0.73
C PHE A 195 -2.13 -1.36 0.60
N CYS A 196 -2.98 -0.45 1.06
CA CYS A 196 -2.83 0.13 2.40
C CYS A 196 -3.07 -0.95 3.47
N PHE A 197 -4.12 -1.77 3.28
CA PHE A 197 -4.39 -2.91 4.14
C PHE A 197 -3.23 -3.93 4.16
N GLU A 198 -2.61 -4.20 3.00
CA GLU A 198 -1.39 -5.02 2.90
C GLU A 198 -0.21 -4.44 3.70
N GLN A 199 0.04 -3.13 3.61
CA GLN A 199 1.11 -2.49 4.40
C GLN A 199 0.83 -2.58 5.91
N LEU A 200 -0.42 -2.35 6.34
CA LEU A 200 -0.79 -2.48 7.75
C LEU A 200 -0.71 -3.93 8.26
N SER A 201 -1.06 -4.92 7.43
CA SER A 201 -0.86 -6.33 7.76
C SER A 201 0.61 -6.66 8.03
N ARG A 202 1.54 -6.04 7.30
CA ARG A 202 2.99 -6.21 7.55
C ARG A 202 3.37 -5.59 8.89
N GLU A 203 2.99 -4.34 9.14
CA GLU A 203 3.26 -3.65 10.43
C GLU A 203 2.67 -4.43 11.63
N PHE A 204 1.48 -4.99 11.47
CA PHE A 204 0.86 -5.84 12.49
C PHE A 204 1.71 -7.07 12.80
N LEU A 205 2.19 -7.78 11.77
CA LEU A 205 3.00 -8.98 11.95
C LEU A 205 4.38 -8.66 12.52
N GLU A 206 5.00 -7.57 12.08
CA GLU A 206 6.25 -7.05 12.65
C GLU A 206 6.12 -6.81 14.16
N LYS A 207 5.03 -6.14 14.58
CA LYS A 207 4.74 -5.94 16.01
C LYS A 207 4.41 -7.24 16.73
N LYS A 208 3.57 -8.10 16.14
CA LYS A 208 3.07 -9.33 16.78
C LYS A 208 4.19 -10.33 17.07
N PHE A 209 5.13 -10.48 16.13
CA PHE A 209 6.23 -11.44 16.23
C PHE A 209 7.56 -10.80 16.67
N ASN A 210 7.60 -9.48 16.87
CA ASN A 210 8.80 -8.71 17.16
C ASN A 210 9.92 -8.96 16.12
N ILE A 211 9.56 -8.83 14.84
CA ILE A 211 10.42 -9.10 13.68
C ILE A 211 10.41 -7.90 12.73
N TYR A 212 11.42 -7.81 11.86
CA TYR A 212 11.48 -6.80 10.81
C TYR A 212 12.50 -7.18 9.71
N PRO A 213 12.26 -6.86 8.43
CA PRO A 213 11.00 -6.40 7.84
C PRO A 213 10.12 -7.56 7.35
N VAL A 214 8.80 -7.39 7.40
CA VAL A 214 7.85 -8.25 6.69
C VAL A 214 7.58 -7.64 5.32
N GLU A 215 7.85 -8.40 4.25
CA GLU A 215 7.81 -7.89 2.88
C GLU A 215 6.91 -8.75 1.99
N SER A 216 6.62 -8.30 0.77
CA SER A 216 6.06 -9.19 -0.26
C SER A 216 7.16 -10.04 -0.88
N TYR A 217 6.79 -11.22 -1.36
CA TYR A 217 7.66 -12.07 -2.17
C TYR A 217 7.10 -12.15 -3.58
N TRP A 218 7.93 -11.98 -4.59
CA TRP A 218 7.54 -12.25 -5.97
C TRP A 218 8.72 -12.78 -6.78
N ASP A 219 8.43 -13.83 -7.54
CA ASP A 219 9.26 -14.32 -8.63
C ASP A 219 8.38 -14.55 -9.88
N ARG A 220 8.85 -15.32 -10.85
CA ARG A 220 8.08 -15.65 -12.06
C ARG A 220 6.89 -16.59 -11.83
N LYS A 221 6.87 -17.35 -10.72
CA LYS A 221 5.94 -18.45 -10.46
C LYS A 221 4.95 -18.13 -9.34
N VAL A 222 5.38 -17.35 -8.36
CA VAL A 222 4.71 -17.13 -7.09
C VAL A 222 4.78 -15.65 -6.72
N GLU A 223 3.66 -15.11 -6.28
CA GLU A 223 3.57 -13.83 -5.58
C GLU A 223 2.87 -14.07 -4.25
N LEU A 224 3.41 -13.50 -3.17
CA LEU A 224 2.89 -13.53 -1.81
C LEU A 224 2.84 -12.09 -1.30
N ASP A 225 1.72 -11.73 -0.68
CA ASP A 225 1.52 -10.40 -0.08
C ASP A 225 2.38 -10.24 1.17
N LEU A 226 2.57 -11.34 1.92
CA LEU A 226 3.32 -11.41 3.17
C LEU A 226 4.33 -12.56 3.11
N TYR A 227 5.57 -12.26 3.44
CA TYR A 227 6.66 -13.21 3.51
C TYR A 227 7.66 -12.81 4.59
N TYR A 228 8.04 -13.77 5.42
CA TYR A 228 9.14 -13.65 6.36
C TYR A 228 9.84 -14.99 6.54
N LYS A 229 11.17 -14.97 6.67
CA LYS A 229 11.97 -16.14 6.99
C LYS A 229 13.29 -15.74 7.62
N ASP A 230 13.55 -16.25 8.82
CA ASP A 230 14.85 -16.29 9.45
C ASP A 230 15.15 -17.71 9.97
N ASN A 231 16.10 -17.86 10.89
CA ASN A 231 16.48 -19.16 11.46
C ASN A 231 15.45 -19.74 12.43
N ASN A 232 14.57 -18.90 12.99
CA ASN A 232 13.65 -19.24 14.08
C ASN A 232 12.18 -19.21 13.64
N LEU A 233 11.84 -18.43 12.62
CA LEU A 233 10.48 -18.18 12.18
C LEU A 233 10.41 -18.06 10.66
N SER A 234 9.45 -18.76 10.06
CA SER A 234 9.05 -18.61 8.67
C SER A 234 7.53 -18.59 8.52
N PHE A 235 7.03 -17.60 7.78
CA PHE A 235 5.63 -17.59 7.38
C PHE A 235 5.44 -17.03 5.98
N ILE A 236 4.32 -17.41 5.39
CA ILE A 236 3.79 -16.80 4.18
C ILE A 236 2.34 -16.41 4.40
N GLY A 237 1.88 -15.41 3.66
CA GLY A 237 0.50 -14.99 3.79
C GLY A 237 -0.05 -14.21 2.62
N GLU A 238 -1.37 -14.08 2.67
CA GLU A 238 -2.18 -13.43 1.67
C GLU A 238 -3.11 -12.42 2.33
N VAL A 239 -3.28 -11.26 1.70
CA VAL A 239 -4.10 -10.17 2.21
C VAL A 239 -5.26 -9.94 1.25
N LYS A 240 -6.49 -9.95 1.77
CA LYS A 240 -7.70 -9.77 0.98
C LYS A 240 -8.58 -8.66 1.55
N PHE A 241 -8.51 -7.50 0.91
CA PHE A 241 -9.41 -6.38 1.18
C PHE A 241 -10.63 -6.45 0.27
N LYS A 242 -11.66 -7.20 0.69
CA LYS A 242 -12.92 -7.36 -0.04
C LYS A 242 -14.09 -7.34 0.93
N ASN A 243 -15.23 -6.82 0.50
CA ASN A 243 -16.46 -6.85 1.30
C ASN A 243 -17.07 -8.26 1.48
N LYS A 244 -16.54 -9.29 0.82
CA LYS A 244 -17.00 -10.68 1.00
C LYS A 244 -16.07 -11.48 1.91
N LYS A 245 -16.65 -12.45 2.63
CA LYS A 245 -15.90 -13.41 3.44
C LYS A 245 -14.93 -14.23 2.59
N ILE A 246 -13.77 -14.54 3.16
CA ILE A 246 -12.73 -15.33 2.49
C ILE A 246 -12.96 -16.83 2.73
N CYS A 247 -12.87 -17.62 1.67
CA CYS A 247 -13.08 -19.06 1.67
C CYS A 247 -11.75 -19.84 1.73
N LYS A 248 -11.83 -21.15 1.99
CA LYS A 248 -10.67 -22.05 2.10
C LYS A 248 -9.75 -22.09 0.87
N ASN A 249 -10.23 -21.68 -0.31
CA ASN A 249 -9.43 -21.73 -1.53
C ASN A 249 -8.13 -20.92 -1.40
N ILE A 250 -8.14 -19.81 -0.64
CA ILE A 250 -6.94 -19.01 -0.38
C ILE A 250 -5.88 -19.81 0.40
N LEU A 251 -6.29 -20.61 1.38
CA LEU A 251 -5.37 -21.48 2.13
C LEU A 251 -4.75 -22.53 1.21
N ASN A 252 -5.56 -23.17 0.36
CA ASN A 252 -5.07 -24.16 -0.60
C ASN A 252 -4.06 -23.53 -1.58
N GLU A 253 -4.33 -22.30 -2.03
CA GLU A 253 -3.41 -21.55 -2.89
C GLU A 253 -2.10 -21.24 -2.18
N LEU A 254 -2.13 -20.79 -0.92
CA LEU A 254 -0.93 -20.53 -0.11
C LEU A 254 -0.10 -21.80 0.08
N GLN A 255 -0.73 -22.92 0.44
CA GLN A 255 -0.04 -24.21 0.57
C GLN A 255 0.60 -24.66 -0.74
N ARG A 256 -0.08 -24.44 -1.88
CA ARG A 256 0.49 -24.71 -3.20
C ARG A 256 1.70 -23.81 -3.48
N LYS A 257 1.64 -22.52 -3.14
CA LYS A 257 2.75 -21.57 -3.28
C LYS A 257 3.95 -21.99 -2.42
N ALA A 258 3.74 -22.40 -1.16
CA ALA A 258 4.79 -22.92 -0.28
C ALA A 258 5.51 -24.14 -0.90
N LYS A 259 4.75 -25.09 -1.45
CA LYS A 259 5.30 -26.26 -2.15
C LYS A 259 6.15 -25.87 -3.37
N ILE A 260 5.71 -24.88 -4.16
CA ILE A 260 6.49 -24.39 -5.32
C ILE A 260 7.80 -23.75 -4.89
N LEU A 261 7.79 -23.02 -3.77
CA LEU A 261 8.99 -22.39 -3.21
C LEU A 261 9.87 -23.39 -2.44
N ASN A 262 9.40 -24.61 -2.20
CA ASN A 262 10.07 -25.62 -1.36
C ASN A 262 10.42 -25.07 0.04
N ILE A 263 9.46 -24.39 0.67
CA ILE A 263 9.59 -23.82 2.01
C ILE A 263 8.61 -24.54 2.94
N ASP A 264 9.13 -25.08 4.04
CA ASP A 264 8.30 -25.44 5.19
C ASP A 264 8.12 -24.19 6.06
N VAL A 265 6.87 -23.86 6.35
CA VAL A 265 6.49 -22.65 7.07
C VAL A 265 5.90 -23.02 8.43
N ASP A 266 6.17 -22.19 9.41
CA ASP A 266 5.56 -22.26 10.73
C ASP A 266 4.12 -21.80 10.65
N TYR A 267 3.86 -20.71 9.91
CA TYR A 267 2.53 -20.15 9.77
C TYR A 267 2.13 -19.85 8.31
N TYR A 268 0.89 -20.23 8.00
CA TYR A 268 0.10 -19.66 6.93
C TYR A 268 -0.77 -18.55 7.50
N ILE A 269 -0.66 -17.34 6.96
CA ILE A 269 -1.35 -16.16 7.49
C ILE A 269 -2.31 -15.61 6.46
N ILE A 270 -3.56 -15.35 6.86
CA ILE A 270 -4.55 -14.74 5.98
C ILE A 270 -5.18 -13.53 6.68
N PHE A 271 -5.11 -12.38 6.03
CA PHE A 271 -5.85 -11.18 6.44
C PHE A 271 -7.10 -11.00 5.58
N SER A 272 -8.22 -10.64 6.21
CA SER A 272 -9.48 -10.35 5.53
C SER A 272 -10.12 -9.07 6.05
N LYS A 273 -10.59 -8.18 5.17
CA LYS A 273 -11.39 -7.02 5.60
C LYS A 273 -12.66 -7.44 6.33
N ASN A 274 -13.38 -8.44 5.81
CA ASN A 274 -14.72 -8.82 6.30
C ASN A 274 -14.79 -10.28 6.82
N GLY A 275 -13.67 -10.77 7.37
CA GLY A 275 -13.58 -12.09 8.00
C GLY A 275 -13.64 -13.28 7.04
N PHE A 276 -13.98 -14.45 7.60
CA PHE A 276 -13.76 -15.76 6.96
C PHE A 276 -15.04 -16.61 6.92
N SER A 277 -15.08 -17.57 6.00
CA SER A 277 -16.16 -18.55 5.91
C SER A 277 -16.14 -19.49 7.13
N LYS A 278 -17.30 -20.04 7.51
CA LYS A 278 -17.39 -21.04 8.59
C LYS A 278 -16.49 -22.24 8.34
N GLU A 279 -16.34 -22.65 7.09
CA GLU A 279 -15.47 -23.75 6.69
C GLU A 279 -13.99 -23.45 6.94
N LEU A 280 -13.52 -22.25 6.61
CA LEU A 280 -12.14 -21.86 6.86
C LEU A 280 -11.85 -21.71 8.36
N ASN A 281 -12.79 -21.16 9.13
CA ASN A 281 -12.66 -21.09 10.59
C ASN A 281 -12.53 -22.47 11.23
N LYS A 282 -13.25 -23.49 10.73
CA LYS A 282 -13.11 -24.88 11.21
C LYS A 282 -11.77 -25.53 10.88
N LYS A 283 -10.98 -24.95 9.96
CA LYS A 283 -9.63 -25.42 9.58
C LYS A 283 -8.52 -24.75 10.37
N GLN A 284 -8.85 -23.83 11.28
CA GLN A 284 -7.87 -23.18 12.14
C GLN A 284 -7.13 -24.25 12.96
N ASN A 285 -5.81 -24.19 12.90
CA ASN A 285 -4.89 -25.06 13.61
C ASN A 285 -3.66 -24.24 14.02
N GLU A 286 -2.69 -24.87 14.66
CA GLU A 286 -1.48 -24.18 15.13
C GLU A 286 -0.69 -23.48 14.03
N LYS A 287 -0.77 -23.96 12.78
CA LYS A 287 -0.09 -23.40 11.61
C LYS A 287 -0.93 -22.37 10.83
N LEU A 288 -2.18 -22.11 11.17
CA LEU A 288 -3.06 -21.18 10.43
C LEU A 288 -3.50 -20.01 11.29
N LEU A 289 -3.04 -18.81 10.93
CA LEU A 289 -3.42 -17.56 11.58
C LEU A 289 -4.35 -16.75 10.68
N LEU A 290 -5.50 -16.37 11.24
CA LEU A 290 -6.55 -15.64 10.55
C LEU A 290 -6.76 -14.32 11.28
N PHE A 291 -6.67 -13.21 10.55
CA PHE A 291 -6.85 -11.87 11.11
C PHE A 291 -7.83 -11.05 10.28
N ASP A 292 -8.61 -10.19 10.94
CA ASP A 292 -9.48 -9.23 10.29
C ASP A 292 -9.16 -7.78 10.64
N LEU A 293 -9.96 -6.84 10.12
CA LEU A 293 -9.73 -5.41 10.32
C LEU A 293 -9.74 -5.01 11.80
N LYS A 294 -10.51 -5.69 12.66
CA LYS A 294 -10.58 -5.38 14.08
C LYS A 294 -9.29 -5.73 14.80
N ASP A 295 -8.56 -6.74 14.35
CA ASP A 295 -7.30 -7.14 14.96
C ASP A 295 -6.24 -6.01 14.90
N PHE A 296 -6.35 -5.09 13.93
CA PHE A 296 -5.45 -3.93 13.84
C PHE A 296 -5.55 -2.97 15.02
N GLU A 297 -6.57 -3.08 15.88
CA GLU A 297 -6.59 -2.40 17.17
C GLU A 297 -5.34 -2.71 18.02
N PHE A 298 -4.75 -3.90 17.87
CA PHE A 298 -3.48 -4.30 18.47
C PHE A 298 -2.33 -3.32 18.18
N LEU A 299 -2.38 -2.56 17.08
CA LEU A 299 -1.34 -1.62 16.72
C LEU A 299 -1.31 -0.38 17.63
N PHE A 300 -2.44 0.02 18.22
CA PHE A 300 -2.57 1.29 18.94
C PHE A 300 -3.24 1.21 20.30
N LYS A 301 -3.99 0.15 20.61
CA LYS A 301 -4.39 -0.12 21.97
C LYS A 301 -3.15 -0.63 22.72
N ASP A 302 -2.85 0.00 23.85
CA ASP A 302 -1.80 -0.48 24.73
C ASP A 302 -2.34 -1.79 25.33
N ASN A 303 -1.71 -2.93 24.98
CA ASN A 303 -2.08 -4.20 25.57
C ASN A 303 -1.59 -4.16 27.02
N VAL A 304 -2.52 -4.16 27.97
CA VAL A 304 -2.24 -4.39 29.39
C VAL A 304 -1.84 -5.84 29.59
#